data_AF-A0A521FQG3-F1
#
_entry.id   AF-A0A521FQG3-F1
#
_cell.length_a   1.000
_cell.length_b   1.000
_cell.length_c   1.000
_cell.angle_alpha   90.00
_cell.angle_beta   90.00
_cell.angle_gamma   90.00
#
_symmetry.space_group_name_H-M   'P 1'
#
loop_
_entity.id
_entity.type
_entity.pdbx_description
1 polymer ?
#
loop_
_entity_poly.entity_id
_entity_poly.type
_entity_poly.pdbx_seq_one_letter_code
_entity_poly.pdbx_strand_id
1 'polypeptide(L)'
;MQAESNSRKQVNQYDKIIKENLEVTLPVIIRDILALDVLISEELPDDIQHTKERKPDALKKITDLSGNTYVLHVEFPLKDEKEMVYRMAEYSIMLMRKYQLPIKQYVIFMGDTDPLMRNYLNTDHHKYDFTLIKLSEANFKVFLKSDNPEVKMLGILAKFDRDDSYSAVKSIVDGIQSTAKSDLRKADILDNCVYLYSYAIVLNHN
;
A
#
# COMPACT_ATOMS: atom_id res chain seq x y z
N MET A 1 39.11 -20.39 -11.40
CA MET A 1 39.93 -19.47 -10.58
C MET A 1 40.68 -18.40 -11.40
N GLN A 2 41.63 -18.74 -12.30
CA GLN A 2 42.42 -17.71 -13.04
C GLN A 2 41.61 -16.94 -14.11
N ALA A 3 40.72 -17.61 -14.85
CA ALA A 3 39.85 -16.98 -15.85
C ALA A 3 38.81 -16.03 -15.21
N GLU A 4 38.22 -16.42 -14.08
CA GLU A 4 37.28 -15.57 -13.33
C GLU A 4 37.96 -14.32 -12.75
N SER A 5 39.20 -14.46 -12.26
CA SER A 5 40.03 -13.34 -11.77
C SER A 5 40.35 -12.32 -12.87
N ASN A 6 40.73 -12.79 -14.06
CA ASN A 6 40.97 -11.92 -15.21
C ASN A 6 39.70 -11.25 -15.73
N SER A 7 38.56 -11.95 -15.74
CA SER A 7 37.27 -11.36 -16.13
C SER A 7 36.82 -10.26 -15.17
N ARG A 8 36.99 -10.45 -13.85
CA ARG A 8 36.67 -9.42 -12.84
C ARG A 8 37.59 -8.21 -12.95
N LYS A 9 38.89 -8.41 -13.23
CA LYS A 9 39.82 -7.30 -13.48
C LYS A 9 39.45 -6.50 -14.71
N GLN A 10 39.04 -7.17 -15.80
CA GLN A 10 38.59 -6.50 -17.02
C GLN A 10 37.29 -5.72 -16.82
N VAL A 11 36.31 -6.28 -16.13
CA VAL A 11 35.05 -5.57 -15.79
C VAL A 11 35.33 -4.34 -14.92
N ASN A 12 36.20 -4.45 -13.92
CA ASN A 12 36.58 -3.32 -13.07
C ASN A 12 37.35 -2.23 -13.85
N GLN A 13 38.15 -2.61 -14.84
CA GLN A 13 38.86 -1.66 -15.70
C GLN A 13 37.90 -0.95 -16.68
N TYR A 14 36.94 -1.68 -17.23
CA TYR A 14 35.89 -1.12 -18.09
C TYR A 14 35.05 -0.08 -17.33
N ASP A 15 34.52 -0.44 -16.16
CA ASP A 15 33.71 0.47 -15.34
C ASP A 15 34.48 1.74 -14.95
N LYS A 16 35.78 1.59 -14.66
CA LYS A 16 36.66 2.72 -14.35
C LYS A 16 36.81 3.67 -15.54
N ILE A 17 37.11 3.12 -16.73
CA ILE A 17 37.27 3.93 -17.96
C ILE A 17 35.98 4.69 -18.27
N ILE A 18 34.82 4.04 -18.18
CA ILE A 18 33.53 4.69 -18.46
C ILE A 18 33.27 5.81 -17.45
N LYS A 19 33.47 5.58 -16.15
CA LYS A 19 33.25 6.59 -15.11
C LYS A 19 34.17 7.82 -15.27
N GLU A 20 35.45 7.61 -15.61
CA GLU A 20 36.41 8.70 -15.80
C GLU A 20 36.08 9.60 -17.01
N ASN A 21 35.37 9.06 -18.01
CA ASN A 21 35.01 9.78 -19.24
C ASN A 21 33.53 10.17 -19.30
N LEU A 22 32.74 9.85 -18.27
CA LEU A 22 31.28 10.02 -18.30
C LEU A 22 30.89 11.49 -18.49
N GLU A 23 31.49 12.41 -17.74
CA GLU A 23 31.22 13.85 -17.83
C GLU A 23 31.38 14.42 -19.24
N VAL A 24 32.42 13.98 -19.96
CA VAL A 24 32.72 14.45 -21.32
C VAL A 24 31.81 13.78 -22.36
N THR A 25 31.43 12.52 -22.14
CA THR A 25 30.69 11.72 -23.12
C THR A 25 29.17 11.87 -22.98
N LEU A 26 28.68 12.13 -21.77
CA LEU A 26 27.25 12.20 -21.46
C LEU A 26 26.48 13.24 -22.30
N PRO A 27 26.98 14.47 -22.54
CA PRO A 27 26.28 15.43 -23.40
C PRO A 27 26.09 14.94 -24.85
N VAL A 28 27.09 14.23 -25.39
CA VAL A 28 27.00 13.64 -26.74
C VAL A 28 25.99 12.49 -26.76
N ILE A 29 25.98 11.65 -25.72
CA ILE A 29 24.99 10.57 -25.58
C ILE A 29 23.57 11.14 -25.50
N ILE A 30 23.35 12.18 -24.68
CA ILE A 30 22.04 12.82 -24.52
C ILE A 30 21.52 13.37 -25.86
N ARG A 31 22.36 14.10 -26.60
CA ARG A 31 21.95 14.73 -27.87
C ARG A 31 21.84 13.73 -29.03
N ASP A 32 22.90 12.95 -29.26
CA ASP A 32 23.05 12.21 -30.53
C ASP A 32 22.53 10.77 -30.44
N ILE A 33 22.37 10.22 -29.22
CA ILE A 33 21.87 8.85 -29.01
C ILE A 33 20.46 8.86 -28.42
N LEU A 34 20.24 9.60 -27.33
CA LEU A 34 18.93 9.69 -26.68
C LEU A 34 17.99 10.68 -27.37
N ALA A 35 18.51 11.53 -28.26
CA ALA A 35 17.76 12.55 -28.99
C ALA A 35 16.95 13.48 -28.06
N LEU A 36 17.55 13.88 -26.94
CA LEU A 36 16.95 14.78 -25.96
C LEU A 36 17.47 16.21 -26.14
N ASP A 37 16.56 17.15 -26.39
CA ASP A 37 16.86 18.59 -26.46
C ASP A 37 16.91 19.19 -25.05
N VAL A 38 18.11 19.29 -24.46
CA VAL A 38 18.30 19.78 -23.08
C VAL A 38 18.52 21.29 -23.04
N LEU A 39 17.67 22.00 -22.31
CA LEU A 39 17.77 23.46 -22.09
C LEU A 39 18.62 23.82 -20.86
N ILE A 40 18.45 23.09 -19.76
CA ILE A 40 19.18 23.27 -18.49
C ILE A 40 19.46 21.87 -17.94
N SER A 41 20.67 21.65 -17.42
CA SER A 41 21.08 20.43 -16.73
C SER A 41 21.67 20.81 -15.37
N GLU A 42 21.15 20.24 -14.30
CA GLU A 42 21.63 20.42 -12.93
C GLU A 42 21.92 19.05 -12.33
N GLU A 43 23.08 18.89 -11.70
CA GLU A 43 23.38 17.68 -10.95
C GLU A 43 22.54 17.65 -9.66
N LEU A 44 21.92 16.50 -9.40
CA LEU A 44 21.25 16.25 -8.13
C LEU A 44 22.27 15.62 -7.15
N PRO A 45 22.60 16.30 -6.03
CA PRO A 45 23.65 15.84 -5.12
C PRO A 45 23.22 14.69 -4.20
N ASP A 46 21.97 14.22 -4.32
CA ASP A 46 21.36 13.30 -3.39
C ASP A 46 21.74 11.85 -3.70
N ASP A 47 22.55 11.24 -2.83
CA ASP A 47 22.59 9.78 -2.72
C ASP A 47 21.23 9.30 -2.21
N ILE A 48 20.48 8.56 -3.04
CA ILE A 48 19.19 7.98 -2.64
C ILE A 48 19.44 6.87 -1.62
N GLN A 49 19.63 7.22 -0.35
CA GLN A 49 19.63 6.29 0.77
C GLN A 49 18.21 6.15 1.34
N HIS A 50 17.55 5.04 1.00
CA HIS A 50 16.28 4.66 1.62
C HIS A 50 16.45 3.46 2.55
N THR A 51 16.63 3.73 3.84
CA THR A 51 16.42 2.77 4.93
C THR A 51 15.00 2.95 5.48
N LYS A 52 13.99 2.46 4.77
CA LYS A 52 12.62 2.36 5.33
C LYS A 52 12.40 0.93 5.81
N GLU A 53 12.72 0.68 7.08
CA GLU A 53 12.14 -0.46 7.81
C GLU A 53 10.66 -0.14 8.07
N ARG A 54 9.80 -0.40 7.08
CA ARG A 54 8.35 -0.37 7.27
C ARG A 54 7.79 -1.75 6.96
N LYS A 55 6.94 -2.23 7.86
CA LYS A 55 6.26 -3.52 7.74
C LYS A 55 4.86 -3.25 7.19
N PRO A 56 4.43 -3.94 6.12
CA PRO A 56 3.06 -3.87 5.68
C PRO A 56 2.07 -4.24 6.77
N ASP A 57 0.89 -3.62 6.78
CA ASP A 57 -0.15 -3.97 7.75
C ASP A 57 -0.57 -5.44 7.58
N ALA A 58 -0.78 -5.87 6.33
CA ALA A 58 -1.04 -7.27 6.00
C ALA A 58 -0.22 -7.72 4.78
N LEU A 59 0.49 -8.85 4.95
CA LEU A 59 1.23 -9.50 3.88
C LEU A 59 1.03 -11.02 3.94
N LYS A 60 0.50 -11.62 2.87
CA LYS A 60 0.20 -13.05 2.79
C LYS A 60 0.57 -13.62 1.43
N LYS A 61 0.99 -14.89 1.41
CA LYS A 61 1.00 -15.69 0.18
C LYS A 61 -0.34 -16.43 0.10
N ILE A 62 -1.05 -16.29 -1.00
CA ILE A 62 -2.38 -16.88 -1.23
C ILE A 62 -2.30 -17.80 -2.45
N THR A 63 -2.93 -18.97 -2.34
CA THR A 63 -3.30 -19.81 -3.48
C THR A 63 -4.83 -19.80 -3.56
N ASP A 64 -5.38 -19.28 -4.64
CA ASP A 64 -6.84 -19.22 -4.81
C ASP A 64 -7.43 -20.58 -5.24
N LEU A 65 -8.76 -20.66 -5.30
CA LEU A 65 -9.48 -21.89 -5.68
C LEU A 65 -9.18 -22.35 -7.12
N SER A 66 -8.69 -21.44 -7.96
CA SER A 66 -8.27 -21.73 -9.34
C SER A 66 -6.80 -22.17 -9.41
N GLY A 67 -6.10 -22.26 -8.27
CA GLY A 67 -4.70 -22.68 -8.17
C GLY A 67 -3.69 -21.55 -8.40
N ASN A 68 -4.13 -20.30 -8.61
CA ASN A 68 -3.19 -19.19 -8.84
C ASN A 68 -2.55 -18.78 -7.52
N THR A 69 -1.23 -18.66 -7.52
CA THR A 69 -0.46 -18.25 -6.34
C THR A 69 0.04 -16.82 -6.49
N TYR A 70 -0.22 -15.97 -5.50
CA TYR A 70 0.17 -14.57 -5.50
C TYR A 70 0.47 -14.06 -4.08
N VAL A 71 1.11 -12.89 -3.99
CA VAL A 71 1.30 -12.15 -2.74
C VAL A 71 0.16 -11.15 -2.60
N LEU A 72 -0.59 -11.23 -1.50
CA LEU A 72 -1.55 -10.22 -1.09
C LEU A 72 -0.86 -9.23 -0.14
N HIS A 73 -0.94 -7.95 -0.48
CA HIS A 73 -0.48 -6.84 0.34
C HIS A 73 -1.64 -5.87 0.58
N VAL A 74 -1.94 -5.59 1.85
CA VAL A 74 -3.04 -4.70 2.27
C VAL A 74 -2.55 -3.68 3.28
N GLU A 75 -2.98 -2.43 3.12
CA GLU A 75 -2.75 -1.31 4.04
C GLU A 75 -4.09 -0.71 4.50
N PHE A 76 -4.13 -0.18 5.73
CA PHE A 76 -5.33 0.37 6.36
C PHE A 76 -5.12 1.83 6.83
N PRO A 77 -4.95 2.80 5.92
CA PRO A 77 -4.82 4.19 6.30
C PRO A 77 -6.13 4.76 6.84
N LEU A 78 -6.01 5.57 7.88
CA LEU A 78 -7.11 6.36 8.46
C LEU A 78 -7.21 7.77 7.86
N LYS A 79 -6.10 8.28 7.31
CA LYS A 79 -6.00 9.62 6.75
C LYS A 79 -5.55 9.57 5.30
N ASP A 80 -5.83 10.65 4.59
CA ASP A 80 -5.28 10.83 3.26
C ASP A 80 -3.74 10.90 3.32
N GLU A 81 -3.09 10.02 2.56
CA GLU A 81 -1.64 9.95 2.46
C GLU A 81 -1.22 10.21 1.01
N LYS A 82 -0.79 11.44 0.72
CA LYS A 82 -0.37 11.86 -0.63
C LYS A 82 0.69 10.93 -1.26
N GLU A 83 1.59 10.42 -0.44
CA GLU A 83 2.71 9.56 -0.85
C GLU A 83 2.34 8.06 -0.90
N MET A 84 1.08 7.69 -0.65
CA MET A 84 0.63 6.29 -0.65
C MET A 84 0.96 5.59 -1.96
N VAL A 85 0.84 6.28 -3.09
CA VAL A 85 1.11 5.70 -4.41
C VAL A 85 2.56 5.27 -4.59
N TYR A 86 3.51 6.08 -4.14
CA TYR A 86 4.93 5.76 -4.22
C TYR A 86 5.28 4.66 -3.21
N ARG A 87 4.75 4.73 -1.98
CA ARG A 87 4.92 3.67 -0.98
C ARG A 87 4.42 2.32 -1.48
N MET A 88 3.25 2.30 -2.10
CA MET A 88 2.68 1.08 -2.66
C MET A 88 3.50 0.57 -3.84
N ALA A 89 3.99 1.45 -4.73
CA ALA A 89 4.88 1.06 -5.82
C ALA A 89 6.21 0.47 -5.33
N GLU A 90 6.85 1.11 -4.33
CA GLU A 90 8.06 0.63 -3.66
C GLU A 90 7.87 -0.80 -3.13
N TYR A 91 6.81 -1.02 -2.34
CA TYR A 91 6.47 -2.35 -1.84
C TYR A 91 6.24 -3.36 -2.97
N SER A 92 5.52 -2.96 -4.02
CA SER A 92 5.24 -3.84 -5.15
C SER A 92 6.52 -4.40 -5.75
N ILE A 93 7.47 -3.51 -6.08
CA ILE A 93 8.74 -3.87 -6.69
C ILE A 93 9.60 -4.70 -5.73
N MET A 94 9.66 -4.31 -4.45
CA MET A 94 10.40 -5.07 -3.43
C MET A 94 9.86 -6.50 -3.27
N LEU A 95 8.53 -6.64 -3.22
CA LEU A 95 7.85 -7.93 -3.04
C LEU A 95 7.97 -8.79 -4.31
N MET A 96 7.80 -8.21 -5.50
CA MET A 96 8.03 -8.90 -6.77
C MET A 96 9.45 -9.46 -6.83
N ARG A 97 10.46 -8.64 -6.53
CA ARG A 97 11.87 -9.06 -6.53
C ARG A 97 12.12 -10.18 -5.51
N LYS A 98 11.56 -10.08 -4.31
CA LYS A 98 11.78 -11.04 -3.23
C LYS A 98 11.10 -12.39 -3.48
N TYR A 99 9.84 -12.38 -3.93
CA TYR A 99 9.02 -13.58 -4.00
C TYR A 99 8.85 -14.15 -5.39
N GLN A 100 9.16 -13.38 -6.45
CA GLN A 100 9.00 -13.80 -7.86
C GLN A 100 7.58 -14.30 -8.15
N LEU A 101 6.58 -13.63 -7.57
CA LEU A 101 5.16 -13.93 -7.70
C LEU A 101 4.38 -12.66 -8.06
N PRO A 102 3.20 -12.79 -8.69
CA PRO A 102 2.28 -11.66 -8.89
C PRO A 102 1.93 -11.02 -7.54
N ILE A 103 1.82 -9.69 -7.53
CA ILE A 103 1.44 -8.93 -6.35
C ILE A 103 0.03 -8.37 -6.55
N LYS A 104 -0.86 -8.63 -5.60
CA LYS A 104 -2.18 -7.99 -5.52
C LYS A 104 -2.19 -7.03 -4.34
N GLN A 105 -2.41 -5.75 -4.63
CA GLN A 105 -2.31 -4.67 -3.68
C GLN A 105 -3.63 -3.95 -3.48
N TYR A 106 -3.98 -3.78 -2.21
CA TYR A 106 -5.19 -3.11 -1.78
C TYR A 106 -4.88 -2.09 -0.70
N VAL A 107 -5.50 -0.93 -0.78
CA VAL A 107 -5.59 0.02 0.32
C VAL A 107 -7.04 0.05 0.76
N ILE A 108 -7.30 -0.27 2.02
CA ILE A 108 -8.64 -0.18 2.61
C ILE A 108 -8.67 1.09 3.44
N PHE A 109 -9.21 2.15 2.86
CA PHE A 109 -9.35 3.44 3.51
C PHE A 109 -10.46 3.39 4.56
N MET A 110 -10.10 3.70 5.80
CA MET A 110 -10.99 3.62 6.98
C MET A 110 -11.49 4.99 7.45
N GLY A 111 -11.15 6.08 6.75
CA GLY A 111 -11.68 7.41 7.03
C GLY A 111 -13.11 7.58 6.52
N ASP A 112 -13.81 8.59 7.05
CA ASP A 112 -15.20 8.91 6.71
C ASP A 112 -15.33 9.99 5.60
N THR A 113 -14.20 10.37 5.00
CA THR A 113 -14.14 11.31 3.87
C THR A 113 -13.78 10.58 2.57
N ASP A 114 -13.97 11.24 1.43
CA ASP A 114 -13.45 10.73 0.18
C ASP A 114 -11.93 10.94 0.12
N PRO A 115 -11.12 9.87 -0.04
CA PRO A 115 -9.67 10.01 -0.15
C PRO A 115 -9.33 10.66 -1.50
N LEU A 116 -8.48 11.68 -1.45
CA LEU A 116 -7.82 12.34 -2.58
C LEU A 116 -6.48 11.68 -2.95
N MET A 117 -5.99 10.73 -2.13
CA MET A 117 -4.76 10.02 -2.40
C MET A 117 -4.80 9.35 -3.78
N ARG A 118 -3.75 9.59 -4.57
CA ARG A 118 -3.62 8.99 -5.89
C ARG A 118 -3.41 7.48 -5.73
N ASN A 119 -4.03 6.68 -6.60
CA ASN A 119 -3.88 5.22 -6.60
C ASN A 119 -3.23 4.65 -7.87
N TYR A 120 -2.69 5.51 -8.73
CA TYR A 120 -1.97 5.13 -9.94
C TYR A 120 -0.80 6.07 -10.27
N LEU A 121 0.22 5.56 -10.94
CA LEU A 121 1.28 6.29 -11.61
C LEU A 121 1.21 5.98 -13.10
N ASN A 122 1.28 7.01 -13.93
CA ASN A 122 1.28 6.86 -15.38
C ASN A 122 2.28 7.86 -15.97
N THR A 123 3.53 7.42 -16.09
CA THR A 123 4.59 8.12 -16.82
C THR A 123 4.98 7.29 -18.06
N ASP A 124 5.80 7.85 -18.95
CA ASP A 124 6.19 7.18 -20.19
C ASP A 124 6.85 5.81 -19.98
N HIS A 125 7.54 5.64 -18.85
CA HIS A 125 8.29 4.43 -18.53
C HIS A 125 7.85 3.74 -17.23
N HIS A 126 6.80 4.23 -16.58
CA HIS A 126 6.29 3.63 -15.34
C HIS A 126 4.77 3.72 -15.27
N LYS A 127 4.13 2.55 -15.37
CA LYS A 127 2.69 2.37 -15.16
C LYS A 127 2.48 1.45 -13.97
N TYR A 128 1.77 1.95 -12.97
CA TYR A 128 1.52 1.24 -11.72
C TYR A 128 0.18 1.67 -11.15
N ASP A 129 -0.58 0.75 -10.55
CA ASP A 129 -1.79 1.06 -9.81
C ASP A 129 -2.02 0.07 -8.67
N PHE A 130 -2.90 0.44 -7.75
CA PHE A 130 -3.46 -0.46 -6.76
C PHE A 130 -4.95 -0.19 -6.57
N THR A 131 -5.65 -1.18 -5.99
CA THR A 131 -7.09 -1.04 -5.70
C THR A 131 -7.29 -0.28 -4.40
N LEU A 132 -7.94 0.89 -4.47
CA LEU A 132 -8.37 1.66 -3.31
C LEU A 132 -9.83 1.32 -2.99
N ILE A 133 -10.09 0.86 -1.77
CA ILE A 133 -11.43 0.48 -1.27
C ILE A 133 -11.78 1.42 -0.12
N LYS A 134 -12.94 2.07 -0.19
CA LYS A 134 -13.50 2.83 0.93
C LYS A 134 -14.34 1.91 1.80
N LEU A 135 -13.96 1.77 3.07
CA LEU A 135 -14.74 0.95 4.00
C LEU A 135 -16.12 1.58 4.27
N SER A 136 -16.19 2.91 4.29
CA SER A 136 -17.41 3.71 4.45
C SER A 136 -18.45 3.51 3.34
N GLU A 137 -18.08 2.93 2.19
CA GLU A 137 -19.02 2.60 1.12
C GLU A 137 -19.56 1.18 1.20
N ALA A 138 -18.91 0.30 1.98
CA ALA A 138 -19.38 -1.06 2.17
C ALA A 138 -20.68 -1.05 2.99
N ASN A 139 -21.66 -1.87 2.63
CA ASN A 139 -22.87 -2.01 3.45
C ASN A 139 -22.53 -2.75 4.76
N PHE A 140 -22.85 -2.14 5.91
CA PHE A 140 -22.54 -2.70 7.23
C PHE A 140 -23.09 -4.12 7.46
N LYS A 141 -24.19 -4.49 6.79
CA LYS A 141 -24.82 -5.82 6.86
C LYS A 141 -23.91 -6.93 6.33
N VAL A 142 -22.90 -6.62 5.51
CA VAL A 142 -21.88 -7.59 5.07
C VAL A 142 -21.09 -8.08 6.28
N PHE A 143 -20.69 -7.17 7.18
CA PHE A 143 -19.94 -7.52 8.40
C PHE A 143 -20.81 -8.25 9.42
N LEU A 144 -22.10 -7.90 9.52
CA LEU A 144 -23.05 -8.56 10.42
C LEU A 144 -23.23 -10.05 10.13
N LYS A 145 -22.99 -10.53 8.90
CA LYS A 145 -23.11 -11.95 8.55
C LYS A 145 -22.00 -12.83 9.12
N SER A 146 -20.92 -12.24 9.62
CA SER A 146 -19.79 -12.98 10.19
C SER A 146 -20.15 -13.59 11.55
N ASP A 147 -19.65 -14.78 11.86
CA ASP A 147 -19.71 -15.34 13.22
C ASP A 147 -18.62 -14.77 14.15
N ASN A 148 -17.70 -13.97 13.60
CA ASN A 148 -16.63 -13.34 14.35
C ASN A 148 -17.04 -11.93 14.81
N PRO A 149 -17.06 -11.66 16.13
CA PRO A 149 -17.50 -10.37 16.67
C PRO A 149 -16.55 -9.22 16.28
N GLU A 150 -15.25 -9.46 16.15
CA GLU A 150 -14.29 -8.44 15.68
C GLU A 150 -14.54 -8.04 14.21
N VAL A 151 -15.03 -8.94 13.37
CA VAL A 151 -15.47 -8.60 12.01
C VAL A 151 -16.75 -7.77 12.05
N LYS A 152 -17.71 -8.12 12.91
CA LYS A 152 -18.95 -7.34 13.06
C LYS A 152 -18.67 -5.90 13.52
N MET A 153 -17.69 -5.70 14.40
CA MET A 153 -17.23 -4.37 14.85
C MET A 153 -16.89 -3.45 13.68
N LEU A 154 -16.28 -3.95 12.60
CA LEU A 154 -15.95 -3.13 11.42
C LEU A 154 -17.17 -2.51 10.74
N GLY A 155 -18.37 -3.07 10.97
CA GLY A 155 -19.62 -2.48 10.52
C GLY A 155 -19.85 -1.07 11.04
N ILE A 156 -19.19 -0.65 12.13
CA ILE A 156 -19.30 0.71 12.67
C ILE A 156 -18.69 1.78 11.75
N LEU A 157 -17.76 1.38 10.88
CA LEU A 157 -17.07 2.24 9.92
C LEU A 157 -17.68 2.15 8.51
N ALA A 158 -18.78 1.40 8.37
CA ALA A 158 -19.40 1.07 7.10
C ALA A 158 -20.67 1.89 6.85
N LYS A 159 -21.19 1.86 5.63
CA LYS A 159 -22.42 2.56 5.26
C LYS A 159 -23.65 1.91 5.90
N PHE A 160 -24.48 2.73 6.55
CA PHE A 160 -25.77 2.29 7.14
C PHE A 160 -26.94 2.26 6.13
N ASP A 161 -26.72 2.75 4.92
CA ASP A 161 -27.71 2.83 3.83
C ASP A 161 -29.04 3.49 4.24
N ARG A 162 -30.13 2.72 4.36
CA ARG A 162 -31.48 3.21 4.69
C ARG A 162 -31.80 3.07 6.18
N ASP A 163 -30.97 2.36 6.93
CA ASP A 163 -31.16 2.20 8.36
C ASP A 163 -30.70 3.49 9.06
N ASP A 164 -31.48 3.96 10.04
CA ASP A 164 -31.02 5.08 10.87
C ASP A 164 -29.82 4.65 11.73
N SER A 165 -28.98 5.62 12.09
CA SER A 165 -27.72 5.34 12.80
C SER A 165 -27.93 4.57 14.10
N TYR A 166 -29.02 4.81 14.83
CA TYR A 166 -29.31 4.09 16.07
C TYR A 166 -29.62 2.61 15.78
N SER A 167 -30.51 2.33 14.83
CA SER A 167 -30.89 0.96 14.46
C SER A 167 -29.70 0.16 13.90
N ALA A 168 -28.86 0.79 13.09
CA ALA A 168 -27.65 0.16 12.53
C ALA A 168 -26.63 -0.18 13.63
N VAL A 169 -26.30 0.80 14.48
CA VAL A 169 -25.37 0.60 15.62
C VAL A 169 -25.91 -0.45 16.58
N LYS A 170 -27.20 -0.41 16.92
CA LYS A 170 -27.84 -1.42 17.76
C LYS A 170 -27.69 -2.82 17.18
N SER A 171 -27.92 -2.99 15.87
CA SER A 171 -27.76 -4.28 15.19
C SER A 171 -26.31 -4.80 15.25
N ILE A 172 -25.33 -3.91 15.17
CA ILE A 172 -23.90 -4.25 15.33
C ILE A 172 -23.62 -4.71 16.76
N VAL A 173 -24.07 -3.95 17.76
CA VAL A 173 -23.88 -4.28 19.18
C VAL A 173 -24.56 -5.61 19.54
N ASP A 174 -25.82 -5.80 19.16
CA ASP A 174 -26.56 -7.04 19.40
C ASP A 174 -25.86 -8.24 18.72
N GLY A 175 -25.33 -8.03 17.51
CA GLY A 175 -24.56 -9.02 16.78
C GLY A 175 -23.23 -9.41 17.47
N ILE A 176 -22.51 -8.44 18.03
CA ILE A 176 -21.28 -8.69 18.80
C ILE A 176 -21.61 -9.45 20.09
N GLN A 177 -22.63 -9.02 20.83
CA GLN A 177 -23.03 -9.62 22.10
C GLN A 177 -23.47 -11.08 21.95
N SER A 178 -24.12 -11.41 20.84
CA SER A 178 -24.60 -12.77 20.54
C SER A 178 -23.51 -13.73 20.04
N THR A 179 -22.36 -13.23 19.58
CA THR A 179 -21.28 -14.07 19.01
C THR A 179 -20.01 -14.13 19.86
N ALA A 180 -19.77 -13.16 20.72
CA ALA A 180 -18.61 -13.16 21.60
C ALA A 180 -18.72 -14.18 22.76
N LYS A 181 -17.62 -14.91 22.98
CA LYS A 181 -17.57 -16.09 23.86
C LYS A 181 -17.52 -15.80 25.36
N SER A 182 -17.18 -14.58 25.77
CA SER A 182 -17.09 -14.18 27.19
C SER A 182 -17.47 -12.71 27.37
N ASP A 183 -17.93 -12.35 28.57
CA ASP A 183 -18.34 -10.97 28.86
C ASP A 183 -17.17 -9.98 28.86
N LEU A 184 -15.97 -10.42 29.29
CA LEU A 184 -14.75 -9.62 29.15
C LEU A 184 -14.44 -9.32 27.68
N ARG A 185 -14.52 -10.32 26.80
CA ARG A 185 -14.26 -10.12 25.38
C ARG A 185 -15.32 -9.24 24.71
N LYS A 186 -16.58 -9.33 25.16
CA LYS A 186 -17.65 -8.41 24.71
C LYS A 186 -17.30 -6.97 25.05
N ALA A 187 -16.92 -6.70 26.29
CA ALA A 187 -16.57 -5.35 26.74
C ALA A 187 -15.42 -4.77 25.90
N ASP A 188 -14.33 -5.52 25.72
CA ASP A 188 -13.18 -5.08 24.92
C ASP A 188 -13.58 -4.70 23.49
N ILE A 189 -14.43 -5.49 22.83
CA ILE A 189 -14.84 -5.24 21.44
C ILE A 189 -15.76 -4.02 21.36
N LEU A 190 -16.66 -3.84 22.33
CA LEU A 190 -17.55 -2.68 22.38
C LEU A 190 -16.79 -1.38 22.66
N ASP A 191 -15.78 -1.41 23.53
CA ASP A 191 -14.90 -0.26 23.76
C ASP A 191 -14.14 0.12 22.49
N ASN A 192 -13.69 -0.88 21.72
CA ASN A 192 -13.08 -0.64 20.41
C ASN A 192 -14.07 -0.04 19.40
N CYS A 193 -15.36 -0.43 19.40
CA CYS A 193 -16.38 0.24 18.58
C CYS A 193 -16.45 1.75 18.89
N VAL A 194 -16.48 2.12 20.18
CA VAL A 194 -16.53 3.51 20.62
C VAL A 194 -15.28 4.27 20.18
N TYR A 195 -14.11 3.66 20.34
CA TYR A 195 -12.84 4.26 19.93
C TYR A 195 -12.80 4.49 18.42
N LEU A 196 -13.13 3.48 17.61
CA LEU A 196 -13.14 3.55 16.14
C LEU A 196 -14.12 4.62 15.65
N TYR A 197 -15.35 4.63 16.19
CA TYR A 197 -16.35 5.63 15.81
C TYR A 197 -15.91 7.06 16.15
N SER A 198 -15.35 7.27 17.35
CA SER A 198 -14.85 8.58 17.77
C SER A 198 -13.65 9.04 16.92
N TYR A 199 -12.74 8.12 16.61
CA TYR A 199 -11.53 8.43 15.84
C TYR A 199 -11.84 8.73 14.38
N ALA A 200 -12.81 8.01 13.78
CA ALA A 200 -13.33 8.29 12.46
C ALA A 200 -13.93 9.70 12.39
N ILE A 201 -14.67 10.16 13.41
CA ILE A 201 -15.28 11.50 13.43
C ILE A 201 -14.23 12.61 13.68
N VAL A 202 -13.38 12.45 14.70
CA VAL A 202 -12.48 13.52 15.18
C VAL A 202 -11.38 13.86 14.19
N LEU A 203 -10.85 12.88 13.45
CA LEU A 203 -9.77 13.13 12.49
C LEU A 203 -10.21 13.87 11.22
N ASN A 204 -11.51 14.08 11.01
CA ASN A 204 -12.05 14.76 9.82
C ASN A 204 -12.39 16.24 10.06
N HIS A 205 -12.26 16.71 11.29
CA HIS A 205 -12.50 18.11 11.67
C HIS A 205 -11.22 18.93 11.88
N ASN A 206 -10.05 18.37 11.53
CA ASN A 206 -8.73 19.03 11.53
C ASN A 206 -8.03 18.84 10.18
#